data_AF-A0A2G7G4L7-F1
#
_entry.id   AF-A0A2G7G4L7-F1
#
_cell.length_a   1.000
_cell.length_b   1.000
_cell.length_c   1.000
_cell.angle_alpha   90.00
_cell.angle_beta   90.00
_cell.angle_gamma   90.00
#
_symmetry.space_group_name_H-M   'P 1'
#
loop_
_entity.id
_entity.type
_entity.pdbx_description
1 polymer ?
#
loop_
_entity_poly.entity_id
_entity_poly.type
_entity_poly.pdbx_seq_one_letter_code
_entity_poly.pdbx_strand_id
1 'polypeptide(L)'
;MSTASTAFETSTTPSIPEHQTSKKMGGSAAGGGNAPPVTSSKRDYKGFVAGVFSGIAKLSVGHPFDTVKVRLQTSKDGHFKGPLDCVLQTVRKEGVSGLYKGATPPLVGWMVMDSVMLGSLTLYRRLLFENVFSRPEIRRITPFAKYQDRHTLPSFGHGIAGIMAGTTVSFIAAPVEHVKARLQIQYAADKSKRMYSGPIDCTSKILRTHGLGGLYRGLCATILFRSFFFFWWGSYDVLSRWMRERTELSTPAINFWAGGISAQIFWLTSYPSDVVKQRLMTDPMGGALGDGQRQFRWWKDAAATMAVARPMRRTSPITFFLAAFLAFGFLFFLLSPSSSATAGDTSQQRREDAADNPLSPPTKPFLKSQPVRNDGLKAPPPVVHYDLNKLTTTSDSADKGERVLILTPLARFYPEFWDNLHQHPPPGFEPPLQSQDEKERHKLENQKARRESMSRARNSLLFTTLGPATSWVLWLDADIIETPATLIQDLTGHNYPVIVPNCYQRYYNNDHKQMEVRPYDFNSWVDSSNAQSLAESMGPDEILLEGYAELPTYRTLMAYLADTESPNPRRVIELDGVGGTALMVKADVHRDGAMFPAFPFYHLVETEGFAKMAKRLGYQVFGLPDYFVYHYNE
;
A
#
# COMPACT_ATOMS: atom_id res chain seq x y z
N MET A 1 4.05 1.24 -3.34
CA MET A 1 4.37 0.23 -4.35
C MET A 1 3.25 -0.78 -4.31
N SER A 2 2.55 -0.86 -5.42
CA SER A 2 1.41 -1.73 -5.66
C SER A 2 1.96 -3.08 -6.08
N THR A 3 1.40 -4.14 -5.51
CA THR A 3 1.44 -5.50 -6.02
C THR A 3 1.12 -5.49 -7.51
N ALA A 4 1.96 -6.14 -8.32
CA ALA A 4 1.75 -6.33 -9.74
C ALA A 4 1.30 -7.78 -9.96
N SER A 5 0.12 -7.95 -10.54
CA SER A 5 -0.42 -9.22 -11.05
C SER A 5 -0.35 -9.18 -12.58
N THR A 6 0.27 -10.18 -13.19
CA THR A 6 0.44 -10.30 -14.65
C THR A 6 -0.45 -11.43 -15.17
N ALA A 7 -1.25 -11.15 -16.21
CA ALA A 7 -2.01 -12.13 -16.99
C ALA A 7 -1.64 -11.94 -18.47
N PHE A 8 -1.47 -13.02 -19.23
CA PHE A 8 -1.14 -13.00 -20.67
C PHE A 8 -2.26 -13.70 -21.46
N GLU A 9 -2.70 -13.10 -22.58
CA GLU A 9 -3.64 -13.65 -23.58
C GLU A 9 -2.99 -13.55 -24.98
N THR A 10 -3.32 -14.47 -25.89
CA THR A 10 -2.97 -14.40 -27.33
C THR A 10 -4.25 -14.52 -28.17
N SER A 11 -4.44 -13.66 -29.18
CA SER A 11 -5.52 -13.85 -30.17
C SER A 11 -5.21 -13.25 -31.55
N THR A 12 -5.73 -13.89 -32.59
CA THR A 12 -5.73 -13.48 -34.00
C THR A 12 -7.18 -13.26 -34.48
N THR A 13 -7.43 -12.18 -35.22
CA THR A 13 -8.76 -11.75 -35.73
C THR A 13 -8.92 -11.91 -37.25
N PRO A 14 -10.16 -12.08 -37.73
CA PRO A 14 -10.68 -11.23 -38.81
C PRO A 14 -12.12 -10.70 -38.57
N SER A 15 -12.60 -9.87 -39.49
CA SER A 15 -13.46 -8.69 -39.31
C SER A 15 -14.84 -8.72 -40.04
N ILE A 16 -15.65 -7.66 -39.82
CA ILE A 16 -16.77 -7.10 -40.66
C ILE A 16 -18.22 -7.58 -40.28
N PRO A 17 -19.34 -6.78 -40.39
CA PRO A 17 -19.61 -5.35 -40.13
C PRO A 17 -20.91 -5.06 -39.32
N GLU A 18 -21.13 -3.77 -39.01
CA GLU A 18 -22.25 -3.15 -38.28
C GLU A 18 -23.62 -3.13 -38.99
N HIS A 19 -24.71 -3.06 -38.20
CA HIS A 19 -25.97 -2.42 -38.62
C HIS A 19 -26.62 -1.61 -37.47
N GLN A 20 -27.03 -0.38 -37.82
CA GLN A 20 -27.68 0.64 -37.00
C GLN A 20 -29.15 0.30 -36.67
N THR A 21 -29.68 0.70 -35.50
CA THR A 21 -30.61 1.85 -35.32
C THR A 21 -31.31 1.90 -33.95
N SER A 22 -31.72 3.12 -33.61
CA SER A 22 -32.16 3.72 -32.33
C SER A 22 -33.64 3.51 -31.97
N LYS A 23 -33.99 3.54 -30.67
CA LYS A 23 -35.13 4.34 -30.15
C LYS A 23 -35.15 4.48 -28.61
N LYS A 24 -35.33 5.73 -28.15
CA LYS A 24 -35.64 6.17 -26.77
C LYS A 24 -37.15 6.36 -26.57
N MET A 25 -37.65 6.03 -25.37
CA MET A 25 -38.71 6.70 -24.57
C MET A 25 -38.46 6.22 -23.11
N GLY A 26 -38.50 6.97 -21.99
CA GLY A 26 -39.26 8.15 -21.59
C GLY A 26 -40.25 7.73 -20.50
N GLY A 27 -40.08 8.16 -19.23
CA GLY A 27 -41.14 7.98 -18.22
C GLY A 27 -40.77 8.05 -16.71
N SER A 28 -41.00 9.24 -16.14
CA SER A 28 -41.57 9.58 -14.82
C SER A 28 -41.05 9.06 -13.46
N ALA A 29 -41.02 10.02 -12.53
CA ALA A 29 -40.75 9.93 -11.10
C ALA A 29 -42.02 9.65 -10.27
N ALA A 30 -41.84 9.07 -9.08
CA ALA A 30 -42.73 9.22 -7.93
C ALA A 30 -41.93 9.02 -6.63
N GLY A 31 -42.16 9.90 -5.65
CA GLY A 31 -41.39 9.98 -4.41
C GLY A 31 -41.95 9.15 -3.24
N GLY A 32 -41.07 8.89 -2.28
CA GLY A 32 -41.40 8.39 -0.95
C GLY A 32 -40.36 8.93 0.04
N GLY A 33 -40.83 9.67 1.05
CA GLY A 33 -39.98 10.32 2.05
C GLY A 33 -39.30 9.31 2.98
N ASN A 34 -38.06 9.63 3.38
CA ASN A 34 -37.37 8.96 4.47
C ASN A 34 -36.62 9.99 5.33
N ALA A 35 -36.74 9.80 6.65
CA ALA A 35 -36.10 10.57 7.71
C ALA A 35 -34.58 10.71 7.52
N PRO A 36 -33.94 11.75 8.08
CA PRO A 36 -32.50 11.94 7.89
C PRO A 36 -31.73 10.80 8.57
N PRO A 37 -30.77 10.15 7.87
CA PRO A 37 -29.97 9.10 8.48
C PRO A 37 -29.02 9.70 9.51
N VAL A 38 -29.05 9.17 10.73
CA VAL A 38 -28.06 9.43 11.78
C VAL A 38 -26.71 8.94 11.25
N THR A 39 -25.80 9.87 10.94
CA THR A 39 -24.48 9.55 10.39
C THR A 39 -23.59 9.00 11.51
N SER A 40 -23.32 7.69 11.50
CA SER A 40 -22.28 7.12 12.36
C SER A 40 -20.93 7.71 11.94
N SER A 41 -20.29 8.45 12.83
CA SER A 41 -18.94 8.99 12.63
C SER A 41 -17.93 7.84 12.50
N LYS A 42 -17.59 7.46 11.26
CA LYS A 42 -16.46 6.56 11.00
C LYS A 42 -15.19 7.25 11.52
N ARG A 43 -14.54 6.65 12.53
CA ARG A 43 -13.25 7.11 13.05
C ARG A 43 -12.18 6.94 11.96
N ASP A 44 -11.78 8.03 11.34
CA ASP A 44 -10.82 8.03 10.22
C ASP A 44 -9.38 8.11 10.73
N TYR A 45 -8.77 6.96 11.03
CA TYR A 45 -7.38 6.85 11.49
C TYR A 45 -6.36 6.87 10.35
N LYS A 46 -6.81 6.92 9.08
CA LYS A 46 -5.94 6.78 7.90
C LYS A 46 -4.86 7.87 7.84
N GLY A 47 -5.21 9.11 8.21
CA GLY A 47 -4.26 10.23 8.23
C GLY A 47 -3.11 10.03 9.23
N PHE A 48 -3.41 9.47 10.40
CA PHE A 48 -2.40 9.19 11.43
C PHE A 48 -1.46 8.07 11.00
N VAL A 49 -2.00 6.97 10.48
CA VAL A 49 -1.20 5.84 9.97
C VAL A 49 -0.34 6.28 8.78
N ALA A 50 -0.88 7.08 7.86
CA ALA A 50 -0.10 7.64 6.76
C ALA A 50 1.08 8.50 7.27
N GLY A 51 0.91 9.22 8.39
CA GLY A 51 2.00 10.00 8.98
C GLY A 51 3.09 9.15 9.65
N VAL A 52 2.75 8.00 10.22
CA VAL A 52 3.74 7.02 10.71
C VAL A 52 4.63 6.56 9.55
N PHE A 53 4.04 6.09 8.45
CA PHE A 53 4.79 5.63 7.28
C PHE A 53 5.54 6.75 6.57
N SER A 54 4.99 7.96 6.53
CA SER A 54 5.69 9.16 6.06
C SER A 54 6.96 9.42 6.87
N GLY A 55 6.86 9.34 8.21
CA GLY A 55 8.01 9.52 9.11
C GLY A 55 9.10 8.48 8.89
N ILE A 56 8.73 7.21 8.69
CA ILE A 56 9.67 6.13 8.38
C ILE A 56 10.36 6.40 7.03
N ALA A 57 9.60 6.65 5.97
CA ALA A 57 10.15 6.90 4.64
C ALA A 57 11.10 8.11 4.61
N LYS A 58 10.73 9.19 5.31
CA LYS A 58 11.55 10.39 5.46
C LYS A 58 12.88 10.11 6.15
N LEU A 59 12.88 9.26 7.18
CA LEU A 59 14.10 8.85 7.84
C LEU A 59 14.95 7.94 6.94
N SER A 60 14.34 6.92 6.31
CA SER A 60 15.06 5.99 5.44
C SER A 60 15.80 6.73 4.32
N VAL A 61 15.17 7.73 3.70
CA VAL A 61 15.82 8.51 2.62
C VAL A 61 16.71 9.62 3.18
N GLY A 62 16.30 10.30 4.25
CA GLY A 62 16.94 11.52 4.75
C GLY A 62 18.11 11.30 5.72
N HIS A 63 18.07 10.23 6.51
CA HIS A 63 19.06 10.00 7.58
C HIS A 63 20.50 9.85 7.09
N PRO A 64 20.80 9.21 5.93
CA PRO A 64 22.15 9.21 5.37
C PRO A 64 22.71 10.62 5.15
N PHE A 65 21.88 11.55 4.66
CA PHE A 65 22.27 12.95 4.46
C PHE A 65 22.51 13.66 5.79
N ASP A 66 21.68 13.40 6.80
CA ASP A 66 21.87 13.93 8.15
C ASP A 66 23.16 13.41 8.79
N THR A 67 23.47 12.12 8.63
CA THR A 67 24.73 11.52 9.11
C THR A 67 25.94 12.16 8.45
N VAL A 68 25.93 12.34 7.12
CA VAL A 68 27.01 13.00 6.39
C VAL A 68 27.15 14.46 6.82
N LYS A 69 26.03 15.18 6.93
CA LYS A 69 26.00 16.57 7.41
C LYS A 69 26.64 16.69 8.80
N VAL A 70 26.24 15.84 9.74
CA VAL A 70 26.78 15.86 11.11
C VAL A 70 28.27 15.51 11.10
N ARG A 71 28.68 14.45 10.39
CA ARG A 71 30.09 14.05 10.29
C ARG A 71 30.97 15.17 9.73
N LEU A 72 30.50 15.89 8.70
CA LEU A 72 31.19 17.06 8.17
C LEU A 72 31.27 18.21 9.18
N GLN A 73 30.20 18.44 9.96
CA GLN A 73 30.15 19.52 10.95
C GLN A 73 30.97 19.23 12.22
N THR A 74 31.17 17.96 12.58
CA THR A 74 31.84 17.56 13.82
C THR A 74 33.29 17.16 13.67
N SER A 75 33.75 16.85 12.44
CA SER A 75 35.12 16.41 12.20
C SER A 75 36.08 17.60 12.22
N LYS A 76 37.30 17.39 12.71
CA LYS A 76 38.35 18.40 12.68
C LYS A 76 38.71 18.73 11.23
N ASP A 77 39.08 20.00 10.98
CA ASP A 77 39.46 20.48 9.66
C ASP A 77 40.48 19.54 9.00
N GLY A 78 40.15 19.05 7.80
CA GLY A 78 41.00 18.14 7.01
C GLY A 78 40.65 16.65 7.06
N HIS A 79 39.73 16.19 7.91
CA HIS A 79 39.35 14.77 7.95
C HIS A 79 38.51 14.32 6.72
N PHE A 80 37.67 15.21 6.20
CA PHE A 80 36.88 14.99 4.99
C PHE A 80 37.13 16.13 4.01
N LYS A 81 37.44 15.79 2.76
CA LYS A 81 37.65 16.75 1.66
C LYS A 81 36.34 17.30 1.10
N GLY A 82 35.21 16.65 1.42
CA GLY A 82 33.87 17.05 1.02
C GLY A 82 32.81 16.01 1.35
N PRO A 83 31.53 16.23 0.97
CA PRO A 83 30.43 15.33 1.29
C PRO A 83 30.56 13.94 0.67
N LEU A 84 31.00 13.86 -0.59
CA LEU A 84 31.21 12.57 -1.28
C LEU A 84 32.36 11.78 -0.66
N ASP A 85 33.44 12.46 -0.26
CA ASP A 85 34.56 11.83 0.45
C ASP A 85 34.10 11.31 1.83
N CYS A 86 33.26 12.07 2.54
CA CYS A 86 32.63 11.62 3.78
C CYS A 86 31.75 10.37 3.58
N VAL A 87 30.93 10.32 2.52
CA VAL A 87 30.11 9.14 2.19
C VAL A 87 31.01 7.94 1.89
N LEU A 88 31.98 8.09 0.98
CA LEU A 88 32.83 6.99 0.52
C LEU A 88 33.66 6.41 1.68
N GLN A 89 34.24 7.28 2.51
CA GLN A 89 34.98 6.85 3.68
C GLN A 89 34.08 6.16 4.71
N THR A 90 32.85 6.64 4.90
CA THR A 90 31.89 6.02 5.83
C THR A 90 31.49 4.63 5.37
N VAL A 91 31.11 4.47 4.10
CA VAL A 91 30.73 3.16 3.53
C VAL A 91 31.92 2.20 3.54
N ARG A 92 33.13 2.67 3.19
CA ARG A 92 34.33 1.82 3.16
C ARG A 92 34.80 1.37 4.55
N LYS A 93 34.63 2.19 5.59
CA LYS A 93 35.12 1.90 6.95
C LYS A 93 34.07 1.26 7.86
N GLU A 94 32.80 1.61 7.71
CA GLU A 94 31.72 1.19 8.61
C GLU A 94 30.59 0.43 7.90
N GLY A 95 30.68 0.24 6.58
CA GLY A 95 29.62 -0.33 5.77
C GLY A 95 28.43 0.61 5.58
N VAL A 96 27.40 0.14 4.86
CA VAL A 96 26.19 0.92 4.57
C VAL A 96 25.39 1.23 5.84
N SER A 97 25.44 0.36 6.84
CA SER A 97 24.81 0.58 8.16
C SER A 97 25.41 1.78 8.91
N GLY A 98 26.66 2.16 8.63
CA GLY A 98 27.32 3.35 9.17
C GLY A 98 26.62 4.67 8.82
N LEU A 99 25.88 4.72 7.70
CA LEU A 99 25.06 5.86 7.29
C LEU A 99 23.79 6.02 8.14
N TYR A 100 23.34 4.94 8.79
CA TYR A 100 22.12 4.89 9.61
C TYR A 100 22.39 4.92 11.13
N LYS A 101 23.65 5.11 11.52
CA LYS A 101 24.05 5.13 12.92
C LYS A 101 23.39 6.32 13.65
N GLY A 102 22.68 6.02 14.74
CA GLY A 102 22.00 7.03 15.56
C GLY A 102 20.63 7.47 15.04
N ALA A 103 20.01 6.70 14.14
CA ALA A 103 18.70 7.01 13.57
C ALA A 103 17.52 6.91 14.56
N THR A 104 17.65 6.16 15.65
CA THR A 104 16.52 5.82 16.56
C THR A 104 15.92 7.02 17.32
N PRO A 105 16.70 7.92 17.97
CA PRO A 105 16.09 9.06 18.66
C PRO A 105 15.42 10.07 17.70
N PRO A 106 15.98 10.39 16.52
CA PRO A 106 15.28 11.17 15.49
C PRO A 106 14.02 10.48 14.91
N LEU A 107 14.05 9.15 14.72
CA LEU A 107 12.93 8.35 14.20
C LEU A 107 11.66 8.60 15.01
N VAL A 108 11.71 8.38 16.33
CA VAL A 108 10.53 8.49 17.20
C VAL A 108 9.96 9.90 17.16
N GLY A 109 10.82 10.93 17.20
CA GLY A 109 10.39 12.31 17.12
C GLY A 109 9.68 12.63 15.79
N TRP A 110 10.27 12.23 14.67
CA TRP A 110 9.69 12.47 13.34
C TRP A 110 8.40 11.70 13.11
N MET A 111 8.32 10.45 13.56
CA MET A 111 7.10 9.64 13.45
C MET A 111 5.93 10.31 14.19
N VAL A 112 6.11 10.73 15.44
CA VAL A 112 5.05 11.37 16.22
C VAL A 112 4.63 12.70 15.58
N MET A 113 5.59 13.53 15.18
CA MET A 113 5.31 14.82 14.54
C MET A 113 4.57 14.65 13.20
N ASP A 114 5.05 13.79 12.30
CA ASP A 114 4.43 13.58 10.98
C ASP A 114 3.06 12.89 11.11
N SER A 115 2.86 12.00 12.09
CA SER A 115 1.56 11.39 12.43
C SER A 115 0.53 12.42 12.86
N VAL A 116 0.90 13.29 13.81
CA VAL A 116 0.00 14.35 14.29
C VAL A 116 -0.27 15.37 13.20
N MET A 117 0.72 15.71 12.39
CA MET A 117 0.55 16.60 11.24
C MET A 117 -0.43 16.04 10.22
N LEU A 118 -0.24 14.83 9.70
CA LEU A 118 -1.12 14.26 8.68
C LEU A 118 -2.50 13.88 9.23
N GLY A 119 -2.56 13.38 10.46
CA GLY A 119 -3.83 13.09 11.15
C GLY A 119 -4.69 14.35 11.33
N SER A 120 -4.10 15.42 11.87
CA SER A 120 -4.81 16.71 12.04
C SER A 120 -5.15 17.36 10.70
N LEU A 121 -4.28 17.25 9.69
CA LEU A 121 -4.55 17.77 8.34
C LEU A 121 -5.77 17.11 7.70
N THR A 122 -5.90 15.79 7.80
CA THR A 122 -7.06 15.05 7.28
C THR A 122 -8.34 15.48 8.00
N LEU A 123 -8.28 15.61 9.34
CA LEU A 123 -9.40 16.10 10.14
C LEU A 123 -9.81 17.53 9.74
N TYR A 124 -8.86 18.46 9.64
CA TYR A 124 -9.16 19.85 9.30
C TYR A 124 -9.64 20.03 7.87
N ARG A 125 -9.13 19.26 6.89
CA ARG A 125 -9.68 19.26 5.53
C ARG A 125 -11.15 18.85 5.52
N ARG A 126 -11.49 17.80 6.27
CA ARG A 126 -12.87 17.33 6.41
C ARG A 126 -13.76 18.37 7.10
N LEU A 127 -13.33 18.91 8.24
CA LEU A 127 -14.08 19.92 8.98
C LEU A 127 -14.31 21.20 8.16
N LEU A 128 -13.30 21.65 7.43
CA LEU A 128 -13.43 22.80 6.53
C LEU A 128 -14.36 22.51 5.37
N PHE A 129 -14.31 21.30 4.81
CA PHE A 129 -15.21 20.89 3.74
C PHE A 129 -16.67 20.86 4.22
N GLU A 130 -16.94 20.19 5.34
CA GLU A 130 -18.29 19.99 5.89
C GLU A 130 -18.90 21.28 6.46
N ASN A 131 -18.13 22.09 7.20
CA ASN A 131 -18.71 23.21 7.97
C ASN A 131 -18.56 24.58 7.30
N VAL A 132 -17.53 24.78 6.47
CA VAL A 132 -17.21 26.10 5.89
C VAL A 132 -17.49 26.10 4.40
N PHE A 133 -16.84 25.22 3.65
CA PHE A 133 -16.95 25.18 2.19
C PHE A 133 -18.15 24.38 1.68
N SER A 134 -18.99 23.80 2.55
CA SER A 134 -20.29 23.27 2.13
C SER A 134 -21.29 24.38 1.79
N ARG A 135 -21.06 25.61 2.27
CA ARG A 135 -21.88 26.79 1.98
C ARG A 135 -21.53 27.38 0.60
N PRO A 136 -22.47 27.43 -0.37
CA PRO A 136 -22.20 27.94 -1.71
C PRO A 136 -21.72 29.41 -1.73
N GLU A 137 -22.15 30.23 -0.78
CA GLU A 137 -21.83 31.66 -0.68
C GLU A 137 -20.33 31.87 -0.42
N ILE A 138 -19.77 31.08 0.51
CA ILE A 138 -18.36 31.16 0.88
C ILE A 138 -17.47 30.69 -0.27
N ARG A 139 -17.90 29.66 -1.03
CA ARG A 139 -17.15 29.20 -2.21
C ARG A 139 -17.05 30.25 -3.32
N ARG A 140 -18.10 31.07 -3.52
CA ARG A 140 -18.11 32.11 -4.57
C ARG A 140 -17.06 33.20 -4.35
N ILE A 141 -16.81 33.54 -3.09
CA ILE A 141 -15.83 34.57 -2.70
C ILE A 141 -14.41 34.01 -2.50
N THR A 142 -14.23 32.68 -2.59
CA THR A 142 -12.94 32.05 -2.32
C THR A 142 -12.05 32.06 -3.57
N PRO A 143 -10.83 32.61 -3.50
CA PRO A 143 -9.90 32.59 -4.63
C PRO A 143 -9.47 31.16 -4.98
N PHE A 144 -9.24 30.90 -6.28
CA PHE A 144 -8.83 29.59 -6.81
C PHE A 144 -9.85 28.44 -6.60
N ALA A 145 -11.13 28.77 -6.37
CA ALA A 145 -12.21 27.80 -6.42
C ALA A 145 -12.78 27.71 -7.85
N LYS A 146 -12.65 26.54 -8.51
CA LYS A 146 -13.40 26.29 -9.74
C LYS A 146 -14.89 26.13 -9.39
N TYR A 147 -15.74 26.99 -9.96
CA TYR A 147 -17.19 27.01 -9.72
C TYR A 147 -17.90 25.67 -10.02
N GLN A 148 -17.31 24.84 -10.89
CA GLN A 148 -17.88 23.56 -11.32
C GLN A 148 -17.68 22.39 -10.32
N ASP A 149 -16.66 22.45 -9.45
CA ASP A 149 -16.29 21.30 -8.61
C ASP A 149 -16.83 21.47 -7.17
N ARG A 150 -18.05 20.98 -6.94
CA ARG A 150 -18.72 21.01 -5.62
C ARG A 150 -18.27 19.90 -4.67
N HIS A 151 -17.60 18.86 -5.18
CA HIS A 151 -17.32 17.65 -4.41
C HIS A 151 -15.92 17.64 -3.77
N THR A 152 -15.03 18.57 -4.14
CA THR A 152 -13.71 18.69 -3.52
C THR A 152 -13.54 19.98 -2.71
N LEU A 153 -12.66 19.96 -1.71
CA LEU A 153 -12.26 21.15 -0.95
C LEU A 153 -11.45 22.08 -1.88
N PRO A 154 -11.68 23.41 -1.91
CA PRO A 154 -10.89 24.31 -2.76
C PRO A 154 -9.41 24.34 -2.32
N SER A 155 -8.50 24.70 -3.22
CA SER A 155 -7.06 24.75 -2.93
C SER A 155 -6.73 25.74 -1.80
N PHE A 156 -7.47 26.84 -1.71
CA PHE A 156 -7.39 27.77 -0.59
C PHE A 156 -7.74 27.10 0.75
N GLY A 157 -8.76 26.24 0.75
CA GLY A 157 -9.13 25.43 1.91
C GLY A 157 -8.06 24.42 2.31
N HIS A 158 -7.33 23.85 1.34
CA HIS A 158 -6.17 22.99 1.61
C HIS A 158 -5.04 23.76 2.30
N GLY A 159 -4.83 25.03 1.92
CA GLY A 159 -3.89 25.93 2.58
C GLY A 159 -4.28 26.22 4.04
N ILE A 160 -5.55 26.56 4.30
CA ILE A 160 -6.05 26.82 5.68
C ILE A 160 -5.91 25.56 6.55
N ALA A 161 -6.28 24.39 6.02
CA ALA A 161 -6.07 23.12 6.72
C ALA A 161 -4.59 22.92 7.09
N GLY A 162 -3.68 23.32 6.19
CA GLY A 162 -2.24 23.34 6.42
C GLY A 162 -1.82 24.20 7.61
N ILE A 163 -2.37 25.42 7.74
CA ILE A 163 -2.10 26.31 8.90
C ILE A 163 -2.58 25.67 10.20
N MET A 164 -3.80 25.12 10.21
CA MET A 164 -4.39 24.49 11.40
C MET A 164 -3.57 23.26 11.83
N ALA A 165 -3.19 22.41 10.87
CA ALA A 165 -2.33 21.25 11.11
C ALA A 165 -0.93 21.66 11.59
N GLY A 166 -0.34 22.67 10.95
CA GLY A 166 0.94 23.27 11.32
C GLY A 166 0.95 23.83 12.75
N THR A 167 -0.14 24.49 13.16
CA THR A 167 -0.30 24.99 14.53
C THR A 167 -0.40 23.83 15.52
N THR A 168 -1.17 22.79 15.19
CA THR A 168 -1.35 21.61 16.05
C THR A 168 -0.02 20.88 16.30
N VAL A 169 0.73 20.58 15.24
CA VAL A 169 2.03 19.91 15.38
C VAL A 169 3.09 20.80 16.05
N SER A 170 2.94 22.14 16.03
CA SER A 170 3.89 23.06 16.69
C SER A 170 4.01 22.81 18.19
N PHE A 171 2.95 22.35 18.86
CA PHE A 171 2.99 22.04 20.29
C PHE A 171 3.84 20.82 20.63
N ILE A 172 4.05 19.92 19.67
CA ILE A 172 4.93 18.76 19.82
C ILE A 172 6.32 19.11 19.27
N ALA A 173 6.37 19.84 18.17
CA ALA A 173 7.60 20.12 17.46
C ALA A 173 8.45 21.19 18.13
N ALA A 174 7.87 22.22 18.76
CA ALA A 174 8.63 23.28 19.41
C ALA A 174 9.63 22.76 20.46
N PRO A 175 9.24 21.93 21.45
CA PRO A 175 10.20 21.40 22.43
C PRO A 175 11.24 20.48 21.77
N VAL A 176 10.84 19.64 20.81
CA VAL A 176 11.75 18.70 20.14
C VAL A 176 12.78 19.44 19.27
N GLU A 177 12.34 20.43 18.49
CA GLU A 177 13.21 21.26 17.66
C GLU A 177 14.12 22.14 18.52
N HIS A 178 13.63 22.70 19.63
CA HIS A 178 14.45 23.50 20.54
C HIS A 178 15.58 22.68 21.16
N VAL A 179 15.28 21.49 21.69
CA VAL A 179 16.30 20.57 22.23
C VAL A 179 17.28 20.15 21.12
N LYS A 180 16.78 19.82 19.93
CA LYS A 180 17.65 19.48 18.78
C LYS A 180 18.58 20.63 18.41
N ALA A 181 18.08 21.86 18.31
CA ALA A 181 18.87 23.04 17.96
C ALA A 181 19.97 23.31 19.00
N ARG A 182 19.66 23.22 20.30
CA ARG A 182 20.63 23.36 21.40
C ARG A 182 21.75 22.33 21.36
N LEU A 183 21.39 21.08 21.08
CA LEU A 183 22.37 20.00 20.92
C LEU A 183 23.24 20.17 19.68
N GLN A 184 22.76 20.85 18.64
CA GLN A 184 23.50 21.09 17.41
C GLN A 184 24.49 22.27 17.52
N ILE A 185 24.23 23.26 18.38
CA ILE A 185 25.13 24.42 18.57
C ILE A 185 26.28 24.17 19.56
N GLN A 186 26.27 23.06 20.31
CA GLN A 186 27.37 22.77 21.24
C GLN A 186 28.60 22.26 20.48
N TYR A 187 29.50 23.19 20.14
CA TYR A 187 30.78 22.90 19.51
C TYR A 187 31.85 22.57 20.56
N ALA A 188 31.91 21.32 21.00
CA ALA A 188 33.04 20.81 21.78
C ALA A 188 33.47 19.42 21.29
N ALA A 189 34.75 19.31 20.90
CA ALA A 189 35.37 18.06 20.48
C ALA A 189 35.44 17.05 21.64
N ASP A 190 35.72 17.54 22.86
CA ASP A 190 35.71 16.71 24.07
C ASP A 190 34.30 16.59 24.63
N LYS A 191 33.83 15.34 24.82
CA LYS A 191 32.49 15.06 25.38
C LYS A 191 32.31 15.63 26.79
N SER A 192 33.37 15.68 27.61
CA SER A 192 33.34 16.19 28.98
C SER A 192 33.16 17.71 29.07
N LYS A 193 33.45 18.45 27.98
CA LYS A 193 33.30 19.92 27.91
C LYS A 193 31.96 20.35 27.31
N ARG A 194 31.09 19.40 26.94
CA ARG A 194 29.75 19.70 26.39
C ARG A 194 28.80 20.07 27.52
N MET A 195 28.01 21.12 27.30
CA MET A 195 26.98 21.56 28.24
C MET A 195 25.87 20.51 28.43
N TYR A 196 25.56 19.77 27.37
CA TYR A 196 24.51 18.74 27.35
C TYR A 196 25.09 17.38 26.95
N SER A 197 24.87 16.36 27.77
CA SER A 197 25.29 14.99 27.46
C SER A 197 24.38 14.32 26.42
N GLY A 198 23.14 14.79 26.30
CA GLY A 198 22.17 14.30 25.31
C GLY A 198 20.80 14.99 25.40
N PRO A 199 19.80 14.52 24.63
CA PRO A 199 18.47 15.13 24.58
C PRO A 199 17.72 15.13 25.92
N ILE A 200 17.83 14.06 26.70
CA ILE A 200 17.16 13.94 28.00
C ILE A 200 17.80 14.89 29.02
N ASP A 201 19.14 14.95 29.06
CA ASP A 201 19.88 15.87 29.93
C ASP A 201 19.60 17.34 29.58
N CYS A 202 19.58 17.67 28.28
CA CYS A 202 19.18 19.00 27.81
C CYS A 202 17.77 19.37 28.26
N THR A 203 16.80 18.47 28.04
CA THR A 203 15.41 18.68 28.45
C THR A 203 15.29 18.87 29.97
N SER A 204 15.95 18.01 30.75
CA SER A 204 15.94 18.06 32.22
C SER A 204 16.55 19.36 32.76
N LYS A 205 17.72 19.77 32.25
CA LYS A 205 18.37 21.03 32.65
C LYS A 205 17.53 22.26 32.32
N ILE A 206 16.90 22.30 31.15
CA ILE A 206 16.01 23.40 30.76
C ILE A 206 14.77 23.45 31.66
N LEU A 207 14.13 22.30 31.91
CA LEU A 207 12.96 22.23 32.78
C LEU A 207 13.27 22.64 34.22
N ARG A 208 14.43 22.25 34.75
CA ARG A 208 14.85 22.62 36.12
C ARG A 208 15.19 24.10 36.27
N THR A 209 15.73 24.73 35.23
CA THR A 209 16.23 26.12 35.31
C THR A 209 15.21 27.17 34.86
N HIS A 210 14.43 26.87 33.82
CA HIS A 210 13.51 27.80 33.15
C HIS A 210 12.07 27.26 33.01
N GLY A 211 11.80 26.06 33.53
CA GLY A 211 10.47 25.45 33.51
C GLY A 211 9.95 25.14 32.11
N LEU A 212 8.62 24.95 32.02
CA LEU A 212 7.93 24.68 30.76
C LEU A 212 8.02 25.86 29.77
N GLY A 213 8.03 27.09 30.27
CA GLY A 213 8.18 28.30 29.44
C GLY A 213 9.54 28.35 28.72
N GLY A 214 10.60 27.88 29.38
CA GLY A 214 11.92 27.71 28.77
C GLY A 214 11.94 26.62 27.71
N LEU A 215 11.31 25.47 27.97
CA LEU A 215 11.27 24.36 27.01
C LEU A 215 10.53 24.73 25.71
N TYR A 216 9.41 25.45 25.83
CA TYR A 216 8.61 25.94 24.70
C TYR A 216 9.12 27.26 24.09
N ARG A 217 10.33 27.69 24.44
CA ARG A 217 10.94 28.87 23.84
C ARG A 217 11.07 28.70 22.33
N GLY A 218 10.44 29.60 21.60
CA GLY A 218 10.35 29.52 20.14
C GLY A 218 9.01 29.01 19.61
N LEU A 219 8.04 28.61 20.46
CA LEU A 219 6.71 28.15 20.01
C LEU A 219 6.04 29.14 19.05
N CYS A 220 6.02 30.44 19.36
CA CYS A 220 5.42 31.44 18.46
C CYS A 220 6.16 31.53 17.11
N ALA A 221 7.49 31.43 17.13
CA ALA A 221 8.30 31.41 15.91
C ALA A 221 8.06 30.13 15.10
N THR A 222 7.82 29.01 15.78
CA THR A 222 7.45 27.72 15.20
C THR A 222 6.07 27.75 14.56
N ILE A 223 5.07 28.35 15.23
CA ILE A 223 3.73 28.53 14.69
C ILE A 223 3.77 29.42 13.45
N LEU A 224 4.52 30.54 13.50
CA LEU A 224 4.70 31.41 12.34
C LEU A 224 5.41 30.70 11.18
N PHE A 225 6.49 29.95 11.45
CA PHE A 225 7.15 29.15 10.42
C PHE A 225 6.18 28.12 9.81
N ARG A 226 5.36 27.47 10.63
CA ARG A 226 4.40 26.47 10.18
C ARG A 226 3.13 27.05 9.56
N SER A 227 2.83 28.35 9.70
CA SER A 227 1.73 28.97 8.95
C SER A 227 2.02 29.00 7.44
N PHE A 228 3.29 28.95 7.03
CA PHE A 228 3.67 28.78 5.63
C PHE A 228 3.31 27.39 5.05
N PHE A 229 2.82 26.45 5.87
CA PHE A 229 2.17 25.23 5.38
C PHE A 229 0.95 25.53 4.51
N PHE A 230 0.40 26.75 4.61
CA PHE A 230 -0.55 27.28 3.64
C PHE A 230 -0.04 27.13 2.20
N PHE A 231 1.18 27.61 1.93
CA PHE A 231 1.77 27.56 0.60
C PHE A 231 2.14 26.13 0.23
N TRP A 232 2.58 25.31 1.18
CA TRP A 232 2.90 23.90 0.92
C TRP A 232 1.66 23.15 0.44
N TRP A 233 0.62 23.06 1.26
CA TRP A 233 -0.56 22.23 0.95
C TRP A 233 -1.46 22.86 -0.10
N GLY A 234 -1.52 24.20 -0.17
CA GLY A 234 -2.24 24.92 -1.21
C GLY A 234 -1.60 24.71 -2.59
N SER A 235 -0.29 24.92 -2.71
CA SER A 235 0.41 24.69 -3.98
C SER A 235 0.45 23.21 -4.36
N TYR A 236 0.57 22.29 -3.41
CA TYR A 236 0.48 20.86 -3.67
C TYR A 236 -0.84 20.49 -4.35
N ASP A 237 -1.98 20.99 -3.86
CA ASP A 237 -3.29 20.73 -4.47
C ASP A 237 -3.42 21.39 -5.85
N VAL A 238 -3.00 22.66 -6.00
CA VAL A 238 -3.01 23.36 -7.31
C VAL A 238 -2.18 22.60 -8.34
N LEU A 239 -0.94 22.23 -7.99
CA LEU A 239 -0.02 21.51 -8.87
C LEU A 239 -0.53 20.11 -9.18
N SER A 240 -1.07 19.40 -8.18
CA SER A 240 -1.64 18.07 -8.38
C SER A 240 -2.83 18.10 -9.34
N ARG A 241 -3.73 19.08 -9.20
CA ARG A 241 -4.86 19.26 -10.13
C ARG A 241 -4.39 19.64 -11.52
N TRP A 242 -3.47 20.61 -11.61
CA TRP A 242 -2.91 21.05 -12.87
C TRP A 242 -2.24 19.89 -13.63
N MET A 243 -1.41 19.08 -12.96
CA MET A 243 -0.79 17.90 -13.58
C MET A 243 -1.83 16.85 -13.98
N ARG A 244 -2.86 16.59 -13.16
CA ARG A 244 -3.93 15.64 -13.52
C ARG A 244 -4.74 16.09 -14.74
N GLU A 245 -4.92 17.40 -14.92
CA GLU A 245 -5.69 17.97 -16.03
C GLU A 245 -4.87 18.19 -17.32
N ARG A 246 -3.53 18.28 -17.21
CA ARG A 246 -2.64 18.70 -18.31
C ARG A 246 -1.57 17.67 -18.69
N THR A 247 -1.40 16.61 -17.91
CA THR A 247 -0.38 15.58 -18.14
C THR A 247 -0.96 14.18 -18.00
N GLU A 248 -0.35 13.20 -18.67
CA GLU A 248 -0.71 11.78 -18.57
C GLU A 248 0.09 11.04 -17.48
N LEU A 249 0.65 11.78 -16.51
CA LEU A 249 1.48 11.20 -15.46
C LEU A 249 0.67 10.30 -14.52
N SER A 250 1.30 9.22 -14.06
CA SER A 250 0.71 8.33 -13.06
C SER A 250 0.51 9.06 -11.71
N THR A 251 -0.46 8.63 -10.89
CA THR A 251 -0.71 9.25 -9.57
C THR A 251 0.53 9.30 -8.64
N PRO A 252 1.37 8.25 -8.56
CA PRO A 252 2.64 8.35 -7.81
C PRO A 252 3.59 9.41 -8.38
N ALA A 253 3.71 9.52 -9.71
CA ALA A 253 4.55 10.52 -10.35
C ALA A 253 4.02 11.94 -10.09
N ILE A 254 2.70 12.16 -10.18
CA ILE A 254 2.08 13.44 -9.83
C ILE A 254 2.33 13.77 -8.35
N ASN A 255 2.12 12.82 -7.43
CA ASN A 255 2.36 13.05 -6.02
C ASN A 255 3.84 13.37 -5.73
N PHE A 256 4.77 12.72 -6.43
CA PHE A 256 6.20 12.96 -6.33
C PHE A 256 6.55 14.37 -6.84
N TRP A 257 6.13 14.74 -8.05
CA TRP A 257 6.44 16.03 -8.66
C TRP A 257 5.73 17.19 -7.98
N ALA A 258 4.41 17.09 -7.77
CA ALA A 258 3.65 18.11 -7.06
C ALA A 258 4.13 18.23 -5.61
N GLY A 259 4.46 17.11 -4.94
CA GLY A 259 5.06 17.10 -3.61
C GLY A 259 6.42 17.79 -3.58
N GLY A 260 7.31 17.47 -4.51
CA GLY A 260 8.64 18.07 -4.63
C GLY A 260 8.61 19.56 -4.91
N ILE A 261 7.83 20.00 -5.90
CA ILE A 261 7.72 21.41 -6.28
C ILE A 261 7.03 22.22 -5.17
N SER A 262 5.96 21.69 -4.57
CA SER A 262 5.29 22.36 -3.44
C SER A 262 6.19 22.48 -2.21
N ALA A 263 7.06 21.51 -1.95
CA ALA A 263 8.08 21.60 -0.91
C ALA A 263 9.09 22.73 -1.20
N GLN A 264 9.48 22.94 -2.46
CA GLN A 264 10.35 24.07 -2.81
C GLN A 264 9.66 25.42 -2.62
N ILE A 265 8.37 25.53 -2.99
CA ILE A 265 7.57 26.73 -2.74
C ILE A 265 7.47 27.03 -1.24
N PHE A 266 7.25 25.98 -0.44
CA PHE A 266 7.26 26.09 1.02
C PHE A 266 8.60 26.62 1.54
N TRP A 267 9.72 26.03 1.13
CA TRP A 267 11.03 26.49 1.59
C TRP A 267 11.34 27.91 1.13
N LEU A 268 11.04 28.27 -0.12
CA LEU A 268 11.26 29.62 -0.63
C LEU A 268 10.51 30.69 0.18
N THR A 269 9.27 30.38 0.59
CA THR A 269 8.43 31.30 1.36
C THR A 269 8.74 31.29 2.86
N SER A 270 9.11 30.15 3.43
CA SER A 270 9.29 29.97 4.87
C SER A 270 10.73 30.17 5.37
N TYR A 271 11.73 30.14 4.47
CA TYR A 271 13.15 30.17 4.85
C TYR A 271 13.53 31.38 5.74
N PRO A 272 13.09 32.62 5.46
CA PRO A 272 13.37 33.75 6.35
C PRO A 272 12.83 33.52 7.76
N SER A 273 11.62 32.96 7.87
CA SER A 273 11.01 32.62 9.16
C SER A 273 11.76 31.49 9.88
N ASP A 274 12.27 30.50 9.15
CA ASP A 274 13.07 29.41 9.74
C ASP A 274 14.38 29.95 10.33
N VAL A 275 15.08 30.85 9.64
CA VAL A 275 16.32 31.45 10.14
C VAL A 275 16.09 32.20 11.46
N VAL A 276 15.01 33.01 11.53
CA VAL A 276 14.66 33.72 12.77
C VAL A 276 14.28 32.75 13.89
N LYS A 277 13.50 31.69 13.57
CA LYS A 277 13.15 30.62 14.52
C LYS A 277 14.40 29.93 15.08
N GLN A 278 15.33 29.53 14.23
CA GLN A 278 16.57 28.86 14.63
C GLN A 278 17.42 29.75 15.54
N ARG A 279 17.54 31.05 15.23
CA ARG A 279 18.25 32.01 16.10
C ARG A 279 17.58 32.15 17.47
N LEU A 280 16.26 32.24 17.51
CA LEU A 280 15.54 32.34 18.79
C LEU A 280 15.66 31.07 19.64
N MET A 281 15.67 29.88 19.01
CA MET A 281 15.87 28.59 19.68
C MET A 281 17.30 28.38 20.18
N THR A 282 18.29 29.01 19.54
CA THR A 282 19.71 28.87 19.88
C THR A 282 20.25 30.02 20.75
N ASP A 283 19.49 31.10 20.91
CA ASP A 283 19.82 32.24 21.76
C ASP A 283 20.04 31.85 23.22
N PRO A 284 21.16 32.22 23.87
CA PRO A 284 21.37 31.96 25.30
C PRO A 284 20.14 32.28 26.17
N MET A 285 19.82 31.40 27.10
CA MET A 285 18.71 31.60 28.03
C MET A 285 19.12 32.36 29.30
N GLY A 286 20.40 32.32 29.64
CA GLY A 286 20.97 32.93 30.84
C GLY A 286 20.45 32.33 32.13
N GLY A 287 20.65 33.05 33.23
CA GLY A 287 20.25 32.62 34.57
C GLY A 287 21.02 31.39 35.07
N ALA A 288 20.34 30.50 35.80
CA ALA A 288 20.93 29.32 36.44
C ALA A 288 21.51 28.27 35.46
N LEU A 289 21.24 28.41 34.15
CA LEU A 289 21.77 27.54 33.11
C LEU A 289 23.20 27.93 32.68
N GLY A 290 23.61 29.18 32.91
CA GLY A 290 24.98 29.64 32.63
C GLY A 290 25.40 29.62 31.16
N ASP A 291 24.46 29.65 30.21
CA ASP A 291 24.73 29.52 28.77
C ASP A 291 24.96 30.85 28.03
N GLY A 292 25.02 31.97 28.76
CA GLY A 292 25.31 33.32 28.24
C GLY A 292 24.24 34.35 28.58
N GLN A 293 24.34 35.55 28.00
CA GLN A 293 23.36 36.63 28.16
C GLN A 293 22.30 36.55 27.05
N ARG A 294 21.03 36.68 27.43
CA ARG A 294 19.90 36.61 26.50
C ARG A 294 19.91 37.79 25.52
N GLN A 295 19.92 37.49 24.21
CA GLN A 295 19.96 38.54 23.17
C GLN A 295 18.57 38.88 22.63
N PHE A 296 17.67 37.91 22.54
CA PHE A 296 16.35 38.10 21.93
C PHE A 296 15.22 37.87 22.93
N ARG A 297 14.45 38.93 23.17
CA ARG A 297 13.27 38.86 24.04
C ARG A 297 12.04 38.45 23.24
N TRP A 298 11.88 38.97 22.03
CA TRP A 298 10.78 38.68 21.12
C TRP A 298 11.27 38.29 19.71
N TRP A 299 10.38 37.67 18.94
CA TRP A 299 10.66 37.30 17.55
C TRP A 299 11.03 38.50 16.68
N LYS A 300 10.43 39.68 16.94
CA LYS A 300 10.72 40.93 16.21
C LYS A 300 12.17 41.38 16.38
N ASP A 301 12.74 41.20 17.57
CA ASP A 301 14.12 41.60 17.88
C ASP A 301 15.11 40.74 17.07
N ALA A 302 14.85 39.43 17.01
CA ALA A 302 15.62 38.50 16.19
C ALA A 302 15.48 38.80 14.68
N ALA A 303 14.28 39.14 14.21
CA ALA A 303 14.04 39.53 12.82
C ALA A 303 14.75 40.85 12.46
N ALA A 304 14.73 41.85 13.35
CA ALA A 304 15.39 43.14 13.13
C ALA A 304 16.91 43.00 12.95
N THR A 305 17.56 42.10 13.71
CA THR A 305 18.99 41.82 13.50
C THR A 305 19.29 41.19 12.14
N MET A 306 18.33 40.51 11.51
CA MET A 306 18.47 39.94 10.16
C MET A 306 18.31 41.00 9.07
N ALA A 307 17.48 42.00 9.31
CA ALA A 307 17.36 43.14 8.41
C ALA A 307 18.61 44.02 8.39
N VAL A 308 19.41 44.04 9.48
CA VAL A 308 20.48 45.02 9.68
C VAL A 308 21.92 44.48 9.49
N ALA A 309 22.21 43.17 9.43
CA ALA A 309 23.62 42.72 9.29
C ALA A 309 23.86 41.38 8.57
N ARG A 310 24.16 41.43 7.27
CA ARG A 310 25.49 41.21 6.63
C ARG A 310 25.31 41.03 5.11
N PRO A 311 26.14 41.68 4.25
CA PRO A 311 26.18 41.33 2.83
C PRO A 311 26.51 39.84 2.73
N MET A 312 25.76 39.14 1.89
CA MET A 312 25.86 37.70 1.61
C MET A 312 27.35 37.29 1.61
N ARG A 313 27.79 36.65 2.70
CA ARG A 313 29.21 36.34 2.94
C ARG A 313 29.64 35.34 1.88
N ARG A 314 30.20 35.85 0.76
CA ARG A 314 30.77 35.11 -0.38
C ARG A 314 30.24 33.68 -0.49
N THR A 315 28.96 33.52 -0.82
CA THR A 315 28.53 32.29 -1.47
C THR A 315 29.33 32.23 -2.76
N SER A 316 30.32 31.34 -2.81
CA SER A 316 31.14 31.13 -3.99
C SER A 316 30.22 30.98 -5.20
N PRO A 317 30.49 31.62 -6.35
CA PRO A 317 29.72 31.42 -7.58
C PRO A 317 29.58 29.93 -7.92
N ILE A 318 30.58 29.13 -7.53
CA ILE A 318 30.61 27.68 -7.66
C ILE A 318 29.44 27.03 -6.93
N THR A 319 28.96 27.56 -5.80
CA THR A 319 27.82 27.00 -5.06
C THR A 319 26.51 27.18 -5.82
N PHE A 320 26.31 28.33 -6.46
CA PHE A 320 25.16 28.57 -7.33
C PHE A 320 25.26 27.75 -8.61
N PHE A 321 26.46 27.66 -9.20
CA PHE A 321 26.72 26.82 -10.35
C PHE A 321 26.50 25.34 -10.03
N LEU A 322 26.95 24.84 -8.88
CA LEU A 322 26.79 23.45 -8.47
C LEU A 322 25.33 23.15 -8.13
N ALA A 323 24.62 24.07 -7.47
CA ALA A 323 23.19 23.93 -7.21
C ALA A 323 22.38 23.96 -8.51
N ALA A 324 22.69 24.87 -9.43
CA ALA A 324 22.07 24.94 -10.76
C ALA A 324 22.43 23.74 -11.62
N PHE A 325 23.67 23.25 -11.58
CA PHE A 325 24.15 22.08 -12.31
C PHE A 325 23.58 20.78 -11.74
N LEU A 326 23.42 20.65 -10.43
CA LEU A 326 22.72 19.52 -9.81
C LEU A 326 21.22 19.59 -10.10
N ALA A 327 20.61 20.77 -10.04
CA ALA A 327 19.20 20.95 -10.40
C ALA A 327 18.95 20.66 -11.88
N PHE A 328 19.84 21.14 -12.76
CA PHE A 328 19.78 20.91 -14.21
C PHE A 328 20.16 19.49 -14.57
N GLY A 329 21.18 18.90 -13.94
CA GLY A 329 21.56 17.50 -14.12
C GLY A 329 20.48 16.54 -13.62
N PHE A 330 19.78 16.89 -12.53
CA PHE A 330 18.61 16.17 -12.04
C PHE A 330 17.40 16.34 -12.97
N LEU A 331 17.13 17.57 -13.45
CA LEU A 331 16.09 17.82 -14.46
C LEU A 331 16.41 17.10 -15.77
N PHE A 332 17.66 17.13 -16.21
CA PHE A 332 18.12 16.52 -17.46
C PHE A 332 18.13 15.01 -17.34
N PHE A 333 18.54 14.42 -16.21
CA PHE A 333 18.41 12.98 -15.97
C PHE A 333 16.94 12.53 -15.96
N LEU A 334 16.02 13.37 -15.47
CA LEU A 334 14.58 13.07 -15.40
C LEU A 334 13.78 13.40 -16.67
N LEU A 335 14.28 14.33 -17.49
CA LEU A 335 13.66 14.77 -18.75
C LEU A 335 14.41 14.28 -19.99
N SER A 336 15.59 13.67 -19.81
CA SER A 336 16.26 12.96 -20.88
C SER A 336 15.33 11.87 -21.35
N PRO A 337 14.99 11.81 -22.64
CA PRO A 337 14.40 10.60 -23.19
C PRO A 337 15.39 9.50 -22.86
N SER A 338 14.94 8.46 -22.15
CA SER A 338 15.72 7.24 -21.98
C SER A 338 16.25 6.89 -23.37
N SER A 339 17.58 6.97 -23.54
CA SER A 339 18.20 6.66 -24.82
C SER A 339 17.67 5.30 -25.23
N SER A 340 17.10 5.25 -26.42
CA SER A 340 16.64 4.05 -27.09
C SER A 340 17.85 3.14 -27.29
N ALA A 341 18.25 2.45 -26.22
CA ALA A 341 18.89 1.17 -26.32
C ALA A 341 17.93 0.33 -27.14
N THR A 342 18.39 -0.08 -28.31
CA THR A 342 17.73 -0.92 -29.30
C THR A 342 17.04 -2.10 -28.64
N ALA A 343 15.80 -1.86 -28.20
CA ALA A 343 14.90 -2.88 -27.72
C ALA A 343 14.25 -3.45 -28.97
N GLY A 344 14.68 -4.65 -29.36
CA GLY A 344 14.04 -5.40 -30.42
C GLY A 344 12.54 -5.50 -30.13
N ASP A 345 11.76 -4.96 -31.06
CA ASP A 345 10.39 -5.29 -31.50
C ASP A 345 9.31 -5.74 -30.50
N THR A 346 9.48 -5.57 -29.19
CA THR A 346 8.58 -6.20 -28.20
C THR A 346 7.91 -5.22 -27.23
N SER A 347 8.02 -3.90 -27.47
CA SER A 347 7.45 -2.87 -26.58
C SER A 347 6.21 -2.17 -27.14
N GLN A 348 5.99 -2.17 -28.46
CA GLN A 348 4.75 -1.64 -29.05
C GLN A 348 3.61 -2.66 -29.04
N GLN A 349 3.89 -3.95 -29.29
CA GLN A 349 2.89 -5.02 -29.11
C GLN A 349 2.44 -5.21 -27.65
N ARG A 350 3.32 -4.94 -26.67
CA ARG A 350 2.96 -5.01 -25.24
C ARG A 350 2.05 -3.89 -24.72
N ARG A 351 1.79 -2.84 -25.51
CA ARG A 351 0.85 -1.77 -25.13
C ARG A 351 -0.59 -2.06 -25.53
N GLU A 352 -0.83 -3.03 -26.40
CA GLU A 352 -2.18 -3.38 -26.87
C GLU A 352 -2.82 -4.51 -26.05
N ASP A 353 -2.04 -5.38 -25.39
CA ASP A 353 -2.57 -6.53 -24.65
C ASP A 353 -2.74 -6.35 -23.13
N ALA A 354 -2.52 -5.14 -22.59
CA ALA A 354 -2.74 -4.86 -21.17
C ALA A 354 -4.22 -4.52 -20.89
N ALA A 355 -5.02 -5.57 -20.69
CA ALA A 355 -6.37 -5.54 -20.11
C ALA A 355 -7.36 -4.55 -20.76
N ASP A 356 -7.71 -4.79 -22.03
CA ASP A 356 -8.81 -4.08 -22.70
C ASP A 356 -10.19 -4.72 -22.41
N ASN A 357 -10.42 -5.13 -21.16
CA ASN A 357 -11.74 -5.53 -20.70
C ASN A 357 -12.49 -4.29 -20.17
N PRO A 358 -13.60 -3.86 -20.81
CA PRO A 358 -14.37 -2.68 -20.39
C PRO A 358 -15.02 -2.80 -19.00
N LEU A 359 -14.89 -3.96 -18.34
CA LEU A 359 -15.41 -4.23 -17.00
C LEU A 359 -14.37 -4.54 -15.95
N SER A 360 -13.08 -4.36 -16.24
CA SER A 360 -12.07 -4.23 -15.18
C SER A 360 -12.49 -3.06 -14.28
N PRO A 361 -12.71 -3.24 -12.96
CA PRO A 361 -13.03 -2.12 -12.10
C PRO A 361 -11.89 -1.10 -12.20
N PRO A 362 -12.20 0.20 -12.20
CA PRO A 362 -11.20 1.22 -12.40
C PRO A 362 -10.25 1.22 -11.19
N THR A 363 -9.12 0.52 -11.31
CA THR A 363 -8.05 0.60 -10.31
C THR A 363 -7.37 1.98 -10.32
N LYS A 364 -7.77 2.89 -11.21
CA LYS A 364 -7.50 4.34 -11.17
C LYS A 364 -8.63 5.14 -11.83
N PRO A 365 -8.82 6.43 -11.48
CA PRO A 365 -9.74 7.33 -12.17
C PRO A 365 -9.12 7.75 -13.51
N PHE A 366 -9.11 6.85 -14.48
CA PHE A 366 -8.72 7.17 -15.85
C PHE A 366 -9.99 7.25 -16.69
N LEU A 367 -10.40 8.47 -17.02
CA LEU A 367 -11.49 8.69 -17.97
C LEU A 367 -10.88 8.54 -19.38
N LYS A 368 -11.10 7.40 -20.05
CA LYS A 368 -10.82 7.26 -21.49
C LYS A 368 -11.57 8.41 -22.21
N SER A 369 -10.89 9.18 -23.07
CA SER A 369 -11.52 10.23 -23.86
C SER A 369 -12.51 9.59 -24.84
N GLN A 370 -13.79 9.94 -24.74
CA GLN A 370 -14.80 9.40 -25.65
C GLN A 370 -14.54 9.93 -27.07
N PRO A 371 -14.46 9.05 -28.09
CA PRO A 371 -14.33 9.49 -29.47
C PRO A 371 -15.55 10.36 -29.85
N VAL A 372 -15.34 11.41 -30.62
CA VAL A 372 -16.41 12.32 -31.06
C VAL A 372 -16.88 11.84 -32.43
N ARG A 373 -18.19 11.64 -32.59
CA ARG A 373 -18.78 11.29 -33.90
C ARG A 373 -18.58 12.46 -34.88
N ASN A 374 -18.65 12.16 -36.17
CA ASN A 374 -18.54 13.16 -37.26
C ASN A 374 -19.60 14.29 -37.19
N ASP A 375 -20.63 14.15 -36.34
CA ASP A 375 -21.66 15.15 -36.06
C ASP A 375 -21.34 16.06 -34.84
N GLY A 376 -20.14 15.96 -34.26
CA GLY A 376 -19.68 16.78 -33.14
C GLY A 376 -20.20 16.36 -31.76
N LEU A 377 -21.00 15.29 -31.68
CA LEU A 377 -21.49 14.72 -30.42
C LEU A 377 -20.53 13.63 -29.90
N LYS A 378 -20.36 13.56 -28.58
CA LYS A 378 -19.56 12.51 -27.94
C LYS A 378 -20.17 11.14 -28.23
N ALA A 379 -19.37 10.20 -28.71
CA ALA A 379 -19.82 8.82 -28.88
C ALA A 379 -20.19 8.25 -27.50
N PRO A 380 -21.31 7.51 -27.38
CA PRO A 380 -21.62 6.80 -26.15
C PRO A 380 -20.46 5.86 -25.78
N PRO A 381 -20.21 5.62 -24.48
CA PRO A 381 -19.19 4.66 -24.08
C PRO A 381 -19.51 3.29 -24.73
N PRO A 382 -18.49 2.49 -25.10
CA PRO A 382 -18.73 1.18 -25.71
C PRO A 382 -19.58 0.35 -24.74
N VAL A 383 -20.81 0.04 -25.15
CA VAL A 383 -21.71 -0.82 -24.38
C VAL A 383 -21.38 -2.24 -24.76
N VAL A 384 -20.77 -2.98 -23.85
CA VAL A 384 -20.55 -4.41 -24.04
C VAL A 384 -21.66 -5.16 -23.32
N HIS A 385 -22.47 -5.86 -24.11
CA HIS A 385 -23.56 -6.69 -23.60
C HIS A 385 -23.02 -8.09 -23.32
N TYR A 386 -23.21 -8.56 -22.09
CA TYR A 386 -22.96 -9.95 -21.71
C TYR A 386 -24.29 -10.58 -21.32
N ASP A 387 -24.67 -11.62 -22.04
CA ASP A 387 -25.81 -12.46 -21.70
C ASP A 387 -25.29 -13.62 -20.88
N LEU A 388 -25.40 -13.53 -19.55
CA LEU A 388 -24.82 -14.52 -18.63
C LEU A 388 -25.42 -15.91 -18.85
N ASN A 389 -26.66 -16.01 -19.35
CA ASN A 389 -27.30 -17.29 -19.67
C ASN A 389 -26.70 -17.96 -20.92
N LYS A 390 -25.92 -17.24 -21.72
CA LYS A 390 -25.19 -17.76 -22.87
C LYS A 390 -23.72 -18.02 -22.57
N LEU A 391 -23.24 -17.65 -21.39
CA LEU A 391 -21.91 -18.04 -20.95
C LEU A 391 -21.93 -19.53 -20.61
N THR A 392 -21.01 -20.29 -21.20
CA THR A 392 -20.95 -21.73 -21.01
C THR A 392 -19.78 -22.12 -20.12
N THR A 393 -20.00 -23.17 -19.31
CA THR A 393 -18.99 -23.85 -18.49
C THR A 393 -19.07 -25.34 -18.79
N THR A 394 -18.16 -25.83 -19.63
CA THR A 394 -18.24 -27.19 -20.18
C THR A 394 -16.93 -27.97 -20.06
N SER A 395 -17.00 -29.28 -20.35
CA SER A 395 -15.83 -30.18 -20.33
C SER A 395 -14.76 -29.79 -21.36
N ASP A 396 -15.16 -29.20 -22.48
CA ASP A 396 -14.27 -28.86 -23.60
C ASP A 396 -13.93 -27.35 -23.59
N SER A 397 -13.55 -26.85 -22.42
CA SER A 397 -13.40 -25.41 -22.15
C SER A 397 -12.40 -24.73 -23.10
N ALA A 398 -11.31 -25.43 -23.46
CA ALA A 398 -10.30 -24.94 -24.38
C ALA A 398 -10.84 -24.78 -25.81
N ASP A 399 -11.55 -25.79 -26.32
CA ASP A 399 -12.10 -25.80 -27.68
C ASP A 399 -13.20 -24.75 -27.88
N LYS A 400 -13.92 -24.41 -26.80
CA LYS A 400 -14.97 -23.39 -26.79
C LYS A 400 -14.47 -21.98 -26.43
N GLY A 401 -13.18 -21.82 -26.17
CA GLY A 401 -12.60 -20.52 -25.78
C GLY A 401 -13.17 -19.97 -24.47
N GLU A 402 -13.55 -20.84 -23.54
CA GLU A 402 -14.05 -20.44 -22.22
C GLU A 402 -12.93 -19.79 -21.40
N ARG A 403 -13.21 -18.64 -20.77
CA ARG A 403 -12.18 -17.87 -20.06
C ARG A 403 -11.96 -18.40 -18.64
N VAL A 404 -10.71 -18.65 -18.29
CA VAL A 404 -10.29 -19.09 -16.95
C VAL A 404 -9.56 -17.95 -16.24
N LEU A 405 -9.98 -17.62 -15.02
CA LEU A 405 -9.36 -16.64 -14.16
C LEU A 405 -8.55 -17.34 -13.06
N ILE A 406 -7.22 -17.22 -13.09
CA ILE A 406 -6.33 -17.80 -12.07
C ILE A 406 -6.11 -16.78 -10.95
N LEU A 407 -6.42 -17.15 -9.71
CA LEU A 407 -6.34 -16.30 -8.53
C LEU A 407 -5.40 -16.88 -7.48
N THR A 408 -4.34 -16.13 -7.14
CA THR A 408 -3.29 -16.56 -6.21
C THR A 408 -3.08 -15.55 -5.09
N PRO A 409 -3.42 -15.86 -3.82
CA PRO A 409 -3.02 -15.03 -2.68
C PRO A 409 -1.51 -15.21 -2.42
N LEU A 410 -0.72 -14.18 -2.70
CA LEU A 410 0.75 -14.24 -2.61
C LEU A 410 1.27 -13.59 -1.33
N ALA A 411 1.88 -14.37 -0.43
CA ALA A 411 2.63 -13.88 0.74
C ALA A 411 4.16 -13.97 0.55
N ARG A 412 4.62 -15.04 -0.08
CA ARG A 412 6.02 -15.30 -0.45
C ARG A 412 6.06 -15.74 -1.91
N PHE A 413 7.08 -15.28 -2.64
CA PHE A 413 7.27 -15.65 -4.03
C PHE A 413 8.16 -16.89 -4.14
N TYR A 414 7.71 -17.90 -4.87
CA TYR A 414 8.44 -19.12 -5.20
C TYR A 414 8.74 -19.12 -6.70
N PRO A 415 10.00 -19.07 -7.13
CA PRO A 415 10.36 -19.17 -8.54
C PRO A 415 9.76 -20.41 -9.22
N GLU A 416 9.73 -21.54 -8.51
CA GLU A 416 9.21 -22.82 -8.99
C GLU A 416 7.70 -22.75 -9.26
N PHE A 417 6.93 -22.02 -8.46
CA PHE A 417 5.52 -21.74 -8.72
C PHE A 417 5.34 -20.94 -10.02
N TRP A 418 6.21 -19.96 -10.26
CA TRP A 418 6.14 -19.17 -11.48
C TRP A 418 6.56 -19.98 -12.70
N ASP A 419 7.60 -20.81 -12.59
CA ASP A 419 8.03 -21.71 -13.65
C ASP A 419 6.97 -22.76 -13.99
N ASN A 420 6.22 -23.23 -12.97
CA ASN A 420 5.03 -24.07 -13.13
C ASN A 420 3.90 -23.34 -13.88
N LEU A 421 3.75 -22.03 -13.68
CA LEU A 421 2.75 -21.19 -14.37
C LEU A 421 3.19 -20.77 -15.80
N HIS A 422 4.48 -20.55 -16.02
CA HIS A 422 5.09 -20.07 -17.27
C HIS A 422 6.53 -20.58 -17.41
N GLN A 423 6.89 -21.20 -18.55
CA GLN A 423 8.26 -21.71 -18.83
C GLN A 423 9.39 -20.65 -18.96
N HIS A 424 9.30 -19.45 -18.36
CA HIS A 424 10.37 -18.43 -18.33
C HIS A 424 10.31 -17.53 -17.06
N PRO A 425 11.47 -17.06 -16.52
CA PRO A 425 11.55 -16.48 -15.18
C PRO A 425 11.28 -14.95 -15.13
N PRO A 426 10.81 -14.39 -14.01
CA PRO A 426 10.72 -12.95 -13.76
C PRO A 426 11.62 -12.49 -12.60
N PRO A 427 11.86 -11.17 -12.47
CA PRO A 427 12.81 -10.60 -11.52
C PRO A 427 12.26 -10.51 -10.08
N GLY A 428 13.20 -10.59 -9.13
CA GLY A 428 12.96 -10.82 -7.71
C GLY A 428 12.10 -9.80 -6.96
N PHE A 429 11.53 -10.30 -5.86
CA PHE A 429 10.66 -9.57 -4.93
C PHE A 429 11.02 -9.97 -3.49
N GLU A 430 11.10 -9.01 -2.57
CA GLU A 430 11.33 -9.25 -1.13
C GLU A 430 9.98 -9.37 -0.37
N PRO A 431 9.82 -10.34 0.54
CA PRO A 431 8.56 -10.58 1.25
C PRO A 431 8.35 -9.62 2.44
N PRO A 432 7.09 -9.30 2.81
CA PRO A 432 6.79 -8.50 3.98
C PRO A 432 6.64 -9.36 5.26
N LEU A 433 7.44 -9.00 6.27
CA LEU A 433 7.23 -9.14 7.72
C LEU A 433 7.52 -10.47 8.46
N GLN A 434 7.63 -10.30 9.79
CA GLN A 434 8.38 -11.04 10.82
C GLN A 434 7.94 -12.50 11.07
N SER A 435 8.93 -13.42 11.03
CA SER A 435 8.90 -14.86 11.34
C SER A 435 7.77 -15.68 10.72
N GLN A 436 8.14 -16.57 9.78
CA GLN A 436 7.26 -17.47 9.03
C GLN A 436 7.51 -18.95 9.36
N ASP A 437 7.91 -19.29 10.60
CA ASP A 437 8.16 -20.68 10.95
C ASP A 437 6.85 -21.50 10.88
N GLU A 438 6.85 -22.56 10.08
CA GLU A 438 5.71 -23.49 9.86
C GLU A 438 5.05 -23.88 11.20
N LYS A 439 5.87 -24.24 12.18
CA LYS A 439 5.43 -24.67 13.53
C LYS A 439 4.59 -23.63 14.28
N GLU A 440 4.82 -22.32 14.06
CA GLU A 440 4.04 -21.25 14.68
C GLU A 440 2.71 -20.99 13.93
N ARG A 441 2.67 -21.25 12.61
CA ARG A 441 1.45 -21.13 11.79
C ARG A 441 0.43 -22.22 12.09
N HIS A 442 0.88 -23.43 12.43
CA HIS A 442 0.02 -24.59 12.75
C HIS A 442 -0.45 -24.66 14.21
N LYS A 443 -0.30 -23.59 15.00
CA LYS A 443 -0.91 -23.51 16.33
C LYS A 443 -2.39 -23.15 16.25
N LEU A 444 -3.22 -23.81 17.06
CA LEU A 444 -4.68 -23.66 17.07
C LEU A 444 -5.11 -22.20 17.29
N GLU A 445 -4.46 -21.52 18.23
CA GLU A 445 -4.73 -20.12 18.60
C GLU A 445 -4.53 -19.13 17.42
N ASN A 446 -3.63 -19.47 16.48
CA ASN A 446 -3.26 -18.61 15.36
C ASN A 446 -4.09 -18.89 14.09
N GLN A 447 -4.71 -20.07 13.98
CA GLN A 447 -5.43 -20.48 12.76
C GLN A 447 -6.65 -19.62 12.47
N LYS A 448 -7.43 -19.25 13.49
CA LYS A 448 -8.66 -18.44 13.31
C LYS A 448 -8.32 -17.09 12.65
N ALA A 449 -7.43 -16.32 13.27
CA ALA A 449 -7.04 -15.00 12.76
C ALA A 449 -6.37 -15.08 11.37
N ARG A 450 -5.56 -16.11 11.13
CA ARG A 450 -4.94 -16.36 9.82
C ARG A 450 -5.98 -16.64 8.73
N ARG A 451 -6.92 -17.57 8.97
CA ARG A 451 -7.97 -17.94 8.00
C ARG A 451 -8.95 -16.79 7.74
N GLU A 452 -9.26 -15.98 8.75
CA GLU A 452 -10.03 -14.74 8.54
C GLU A 452 -9.30 -13.75 7.62
N SER A 453 -8.00 -13.56 7.81
CA SER A 453 -7.19 -12.69 6.95
C SER A 453 -7.11 -13.22 5.51
N MET A 454 -6.88 -14.53 5.35
CA MET A 454 -6.83 -15.20 4.05
C MET A 454 -8.16 -15.10 3.32
N SER A 455 -9.28 -15.35 4.00
CA SER A 455 -10.63 -15.21 3.45
C SER A 455 -10.88 -13.79 2.92
N ARG A 456 -10.51 -12.75 3.69
CA ARG A 456 -10.65 -11.35 3.23
C ARG A 456 -9.80 -11.08 1.98
N ALA A 457 -8.59 -11.63 1.91
CA ALA A 457 -7.72 -11.50 0.75
C ALA A 457 -8.31 -12.19 -0.49
N ARG A 458 -8.76 -13.45 -0.36
CA ARG A 458 -9.43 -14.20 -1.45
C ARG A 458 -10.67 -13.46 -1.93
N ASN A 459 -11.57 -13.04 -1.02
CA ASN A 459 -12.77 -12.29 -1.40
C ASN A 459 -12.43 -10.96 -2.09
N SER A 460 -11.46 -10.21 -1.58
CA SER A 460 -11.05 -8.96 -2.22
C SER A 460 -10.53 -9.19 -3.63
N LEU A 461 -9.75 -10.25 -3.84
CA LEU A 461 -9.25 -10.62 -5.16
C LEU A 461 -10.42 -11.01 -6.07
N LEU A 462 -11.25 -11.97 -5.66
CA LEU A 462 -12.42 -12.44 -6.40
C LEU A 462 -13.34 -11.30 -6.86
N PHE A 463 -13.82 -10.47 -5.93
CA PHE A 463 -14.78 -9.41 -6.24
C PHE A 463 -14.20 -8.28 -7.10
N THR A 464 -12.88 -8.14 -7.17
CA THR A 464 -12.23 -7.12 -8.00
C THR A 464 -11.83 -7.63 -9.38
N THR A 465 -11.72 -8.94 -9.58
CA THR A 465 -11.24 -9.52 -10.84
C THR A 465 -12.28 -10.35 -11.58
N LEU A 466 -13.34 -10.82 -10.92
CA LEU A 466 -14.39 -11.61 -11.56
C LEU A 466 -15.20 -10.76 -12.53
N GLY A 467 -14.94 -10.91 -13.83
CA GLY A 467 -15.70 -10.26 -14.89
C GLY A 467 -16.92 -11.09 -15.34
N PRO A 468 -17.84 -10.51 -16.13
CA PRO A 468 -18.99 -11.26 -16.66
C PRO A 468 -18.63 -12.23 -17.79
N ALA A 469 -17.42 -12.12 -18.37
CA ALA A 469 -16.94 -13.02 -19.40
C ALA A 469 -16.21 -14.27 -18.85
N THR A 470 -15.96 -14.32 -17.55
CA THR A 470 -15.18 -15.40 -16.90
C THR A 470 -16.03 -16.67 -16.78
N SER A 471 -15.62 -17.79 -17.35
CA SER A 471 -16.35 -19.07 -17.22
C SER A 471 -15.88 -19.85 -15.99
N TRP A 472 -14.58 -19.83 -15.72
CA TRP A 472 -13.97 -20.60 -14.63
C TRP A 472 -13.05 -19.74 -13.77
N VAL A 473 -12.94 -20.11 -12.49
CA VAL A 473 -12.01 -19.51 -11.53
C VAL A 473 -11.15 -20.63 -10.96
N LEU A 474 -9.83 -20.55 -11.18
CA LEU A 474 -8.85 -21.44 -10.58
C LEU A 474 -8.18 -20.71 -9.43
N TRP A 475 -8.47 -21.12 -8.20
CA TRP A 475 -7.71 -20.73 -7.02
C TRP A 475 -6.45 -21.58 -6.96
N LEU A 476 -5.28 -20.96 -7.01
CA LEU A 476 -4.00 -21.65 -6.97
C LEU A 476 -3.10 -20.93 -5.99
N ASP A 477 -2.75 -21.58 -4.88
CA ASP A 477 -1.87 -21.00 -3.87
C ASP A 477 -0.43 -20.92 -4.40
N ALA A 478 0.30 -19.89 -3.94
CA ALA A 478 1.60 -19.52 -4.50
C ALA A 478 2.73 -20.51 -4.18
N ASP A 479 2.49 -21.43 -3.28
CA ASP A 479 3.39 -22.48 -2.82
C ASP A 479 3.14 -23.82 -3.55
N ILE A 480 2.22 -23.86 -4.53
CA ILE A 480 2.02 -25.00 -5.43
C ILE A 480 3.01 -24.94 -6.61
N ILE A 481 4.12 -25.65 -6.45
CA ILE A 481 5.28 -25.57 -7.33
C ILE A 481 5.29 -26.59 -8.46
N GLU A 482 4.40 -27.59 -8.43
CA GLU A 482 4.34 -28.63 -9.46
C GLU A 482 2.89 -29.06 -9.70
N THR A 483 2.46 -28.97 -10.95
CA THR A 483 1.15 -29.42 -11.42
C THR A 483 1.30 -30.08 -12.80
N PRO A 484 0.40 -30.99 -13.21
CA PRO A 484 0.38 -31.44 -14.59
C PRO A 484 0.16 -30.25 -15.54
N ALA A 485 0.84 -30.24 -16.69
CA ALA A 485 0.71 -29.14 -17.67
C ALA A 485 -0.72 -28.97 -18.21
N THR A 486 -1.53 -30.02 -18.11
CA THR A 486 -2.94 -30.06 -18.50
C THR A 486 -3.90 -29.76 -17.35
N LEU A 487 -3.43 -29.24 -16.20
CA LEU A 487 -4.23 -29.01 -14.99
C LEU A 487 -5.60 -28.40 -15.28
N ILE A 488 -5.63 -27.31 -16.05
CA ILE A 488 -6.88 -26.61 -16.36
C ILE A 488 -7.80 -27.52 -17.16
N GLN A 489 -7.30 -28.13 -18.24
CA GLN A 489 -8.07 -29.02 -19.12
C GLN A 489 -8.57 -30.27 -18.38
N ASP A 490 -7.74 -30.83 -17.51
CA ASP A 490 -8.09 -32.00 -16.72
C ASP A 490 -9.23 -31.67 -15.74
N LEU A 491 -9.11 -30.55 -15.01
CA LEU A 491 -10.12 -30.13 -14.04
C LEU A 491 -11.42 -29.66 -14.70
N THR A 492 -11.36 -28.88 -15.78
CA THR A 492 -12.57 -28.45 -16.51
C THR A 492 -13.24 -29.63 -17.21
N GLY A 493 -12.47 -30.60 -17.69
CA GLY A 493 -12.94 -31.84 -18.32
C GLY A 493 -13.93 -32.65 -17.46
N HIS A 494 -13.82 -32.55 -16.13
CA HIS A 494 -14.78 -33.17 -15.20
C HIS A 494 -16.13 -32.45 -15.13
N ASN A 495 -16.19 -31.17 -15.51
CA ASN A 495 -17.41 -30.36 -15.60
C ASN A 495 -18.20 -30.21 -14.28
N TYR A 496 -17.56 -30.32 -13.12
CA TYR A 496 -18.21 -30.10 -11.83
C TYR A 496 -18.23 -28.62 -11.42
N PRO A 497 -19.21 -28.19 -10.58
CA PRO A 497 -19.28 -26.80 -10.11
C PRO A 497 -18.07 -26.38 -9.29
N VAL A 498 -17.59 -27.27 -8.42
CA VAL A 498 -16.40 -27.09 -7.58
C VAL A 498 -15.64 -28.41 -7.60
N ILE A 499 -14.35 -28.37 -7.93
CA ILE A 499 -13.47 -29.54 -7.96
C ILE A 499 -12.08 -29.20 -7.43
N VAL A 500 -11.55 -30.06 -6.55
CA VAL A 500 -10.25 -29.90 -5.90
C VAL A 500 -9.35 -31.13 -6.14
N PRO A 501 -8.16 -31.01 -6.76
CA PRO A 501 -7.15 -32.07 -6.77
C PRO A 501 -6.53 -32.29 -5.38
N ASN A 502 -5.90 -33.44 -5.20
CA ASN A 502 -5.21 -33.78 -3.96
C ASN A 502 -3.82 -33.13 -3.88
N CYS A 503 -3.50 -32.53 -2.74
CA CYS A 503 -2.24 -31.80 -2.56
C CYS A 503 -1.27 -32.58 -1.68
N TYR A 504 -0.11 -32.89 -2.26
CA TYR A 504 0.97 -33.61 -1.63
C TYR A 504 2.21 -32.73 -1.54
N GLN A 505 3.22 -33.19 -0.81
CA GLN A 505 4.50 -32.52 -0.70
C GLN A 505 5.61 -33.54 -0.94
N ARG A 506 6.57 -33.20 -1.80
CA ARG A 506 7.77 -34.00 -2.01
C ARG A 506 8.78 -33.70 -0.92
N TYR A 507 9.36 -34.72 -0.29
CA TYR A 507 10.38 -34.53 0.75
C TYR A 507 11.48 -35.59 0.60
N TYR A 508 12.70 -35.26 1.04
CA TYR A 508 13.78 -36.23 1.09
C TYR A 508 13.67 -37.05 2.38
N ASN A 509 13.37 -38.35 2.24
CA ASN A 509 13.35 -39.26 3.37
C ASN A 509 14.79 -39.65 3.72
N ASN A 510 15.27 -39.23 4.88
CA ASN A 510 16.64 -39.49 5.34
C ASN A 510 16.89 -40.98 5.68
N ASP A 511 15.85 -41.72 6.06
CA ASP A 511 15.94 -43.13 6.42
C ASP A 511 16.06 -44.00 5.17
N HIS A 512 15.26 -43.68 4.15
CA HIS A 512 15.20 -44.41 2.89
C HIS A 512 16.14 -43.83 1.82
N LYS A 513 16.76 -42.67 2.09
CA LYS A 513 17.68 -41.92 1.21
C LYS A 513 17.12 -41.63 -0.20
N GLN A 514 15.82 -41.44 -0.29
CA GLN A 514 15.12 -41.20 -1.56
C GLN A 514 14.07 -40.09 -1.40
N MET A 515 13.69 -39.49 -2.52
CA MET A 515 12.56 -38.55 -2.56
C MET A 515 11.26 -39.33 -2.42
N GLU A 516 10.46 -38.96 -1.42
CA GLU A 516 9.14 -39.52 -1.15
C GLU A 516 8.09 -38.43 -1.18
N VAL A 517 6.82 -38.83 -1.15
CA VAL A 517 5.67 -37.92 -1.13
C VAL A 517 4.90 -38.13 0.16
N ARG A 518 4.36 -37.05 0.73
CA ARG A 518 3.49 -37.08 1.90
C ARG A 518 2.24 -36.22 1.66
N PRO A 519 1.09 -36.58 2.26
CA PRO A 519 -0.10 -35.74 2.20
C PRO A 519 0.18 -34.38 2.84
N TYR A 520 -0.34 -33.30 2.24
CA TYR A 520 -0.13 -31.93 2.71
C TYR A 520 -1.44 -31.24 3.10
N ASP A 521 -2.44 -31.22 2.21
CA ASP A 521 -3.69 -30.51 2.47
C ASP A 521 -4.76 -31.41 3.11
N PHE A 522 -5.08 -31.12 4.36
CA PHE A 522 -6.11 -31.83 5.13
C PHE A 522 -7.47 -31.12 5.12
N ASN A 523 -7.64 -30.02 4.39
CA ASN A 523 -8.89 -29.25 4.37
C ASN A 523 -9.94 -29.79 3.38
N SER A 524 -9.57 -30.81 2.61
CA SER A 524 -10.46 -31.50 1.68
C SER A 524 -10.97 -32.81 2.30
N TRP A 525 -12.26 -32.87 2.63
CA TRP A 525 -12.82 -33.96 3.42
C TRP A 525 -14.31 -34.21 3.20
N VAL A 526 -14.74 -35.42 3.55
CA VAL A 526 -16.15 -35.81 3.71
C VAL A 526 -16.52 -35.71 5.19
N ASP A 527 -17.66 -35.09 5.47
CA ASP A 527 -18.10 -34.83 6.84
C ASP A 527 -18.43 -36.14 7.58
N SER A 528 -18.47 -36.05 8.91
CA SER A 528 -18.80 -37.20 9.76
C SER A 528 -19.94 -36.87 10.73
N SER A 529 -20.67 -37.88 11.16
CA SER A 529 -21.70 -37.72 12.21
C SER A 529 -21.12 -37.15 13.51
N ASN A 530 -19.85 -37.46 13.80
CA ASN A 530 -19.17 -37.00 15.00
C ASN A 530 -18.84 -35.51 14.90
N ALA A 531 -18.34 -35.05 13.74
CA ALA A 531 -18.08 -33.65 13.49
C ALA A 531 -19.37 -32.81 13.54
N GLN A 532 -20.48 -33.36 13.02
CA GLN A 532 -21.80 -32.73 13.09
C GLN A 532 -22.30 -32.61 14.55
N SER A 533 -22.22 -33.69 15.31
CA SER A 533 -22.61 -33.69 16.73
C SER A 533 -21.75 -32.74 17.56
N LEU A 534 -20.45 -32.67 17.26
CA LEU A 534 -19.54 -31.73 17.91
C LEU A 534 -19.91 -30.28 17.57
N ALA A 535 -20.14 -29.98 16.30
CA ALA A 535 -20.57 -28.66 15.84
C ALA A 535 -21.91 -28.23 16.49
N GLU A 536 -22.87 -29.13 16.66
CA GLU A 536 -24.14 -28.85 17.36
C GLU A 536 -23.95 -28.46 18.83
N SER A 537 -22.88 -28.95 19.47
CA SER A 537 -22.55 -28.63 20.87
C SER A 537 -21.72 -27.36 21.04
N MET A 538 -21.25 -26.76 19.94
CA MET A 538 -20.35 -25.61 19.93
C MET A 538 -21.10 -24.27 19.96
N GLY A 539 -20.43 -23.24 20.50
CA GLY A 539 -20.94 -21.88 20.47
C GLY A 539 -21.01 -21.30 19.04
N PRO A 540 -21.85 -20.28 18.79
CA PRO A 540 -22.06 -19.74 17.43
C PRO A 540 -20.80 -19.12 16.80
N ASP A 541 -19.83 -18.70 17.62
CA ASP A 541 -18.58 -18.07 17.16
C ASP A 541 -17.37 -19.03 17.14
N GLU A 542 -17.60 -20.29 17.49
CA GLU A 542 -16.57 -21.33 17.54
C GLU A 542 -16.39 -21.99 16.17
N ILE A 543 -15.17 -22.42 15.88
CA ILE A 543 -14.77 -22.94 14.57
C ILE A 543 -14.18 -24.34 14.76
N LEU A 544 -14.62 -25.28 13.93
CA LEU A 544 -14.05 -26.60 13.81
C LEU A 544 -12.87 -26.56 12.82
N LEU A 545 -11.70 -27.01 13.25
CA LEU A 545 -10.50 -27.06 12.41
C LEU A 545 -9.95 -28.48 12.38
N GLU A 546 -9.59 -28.94 11.18
CA GLU A 546 -8.95 -30.25 10.99
C GLU A 546 -7.46 -30.22 11.36
N GLY A 547 -6.94 -31.39 11.77
CA GLY A 547 -5.50 -31.60 12.02
C GLY A 547 -5.03 -31.41 13.47
N TYR A 548 -5.94 -31.17 14.42
CA TYR A 548 -5.61 -31.04 15.84
C TYR A 548 -5.99 -32.30 16.62
N ALA A 549 -5.02 -32.90 17.32
CA ALA A 549 -5.24 -34.11 18.12
C ALA A 549 -6.29 -33.93 19.24
N GLU A 550 -6.49 -32.68 19.68
CA GLU A 550 -7.44 -32.30 20.74
C GLU A 550 -8.90 -32.25 20.26
N LEU A 551 -9.13 -32.28 18.93
CA LEU A 551 -10.46 -32.22 18.30
C LEU A 551 -10.60 -33.36 17.28
N PRO A 552 -10.87 -34.61 17.70
CA PRO A 552 -11.05 -35.72 16.78
C PRO A 552 -12.40 -35.60 16.05
N THR A 553 -12.38 -34.98 14.88
CA THR A 553 -13.56 -34.75 14.03
C THR A 553 -14.02 -36.02 13.29
N TYR A 554 -13.13 -37.01 13.15
CA TYR A 554 -13.36 -38.25 12.37
C TYR A 554 -13.83 -38.00 10.94
N ARG A 555 -13.51 -36.84 10.35
CA ARG A 555 -13.79 -36.58 8.95
C ARG A 555 -12.90 -37.43 8.06
N THR A 556 -13.46 -37.87 6.94
CA THR A 556 -12.68 -38.65 5.97
C THR A 556 -11.85 -37.69 5.15
N LEU A 557 -10.55 -37.61 5.42
CA LEU A 557 -9.64 -36.69 4.72
C LEU A 557 -9.26 -37.27 3.36
N MET A 558 -9.51 -36.51 2.29
CA MET A 558 -9.17 -36.91 0.92
C MET A 558 -7.68 -37.22 0.76
N ALA A 559 -6.82 -36.53 1.51
CA ALA A 559 -5.39 -36.71 1.54
C ALA A 559 -4.95 -38.16 1.83
N TYR A 560 -5.76 -38.94 2.55
CA TYR A 560 -5.46 -40.35 2.87
C TYR A 560 -6.22 -41.35 2.01
N LEU A 561 -7.08 -40.89 1.11
CA LEU A 561 -7.85 -41.77 0.22
C LEU A 561 -7.08 -42.15 -1.04
N ALA A 562 -5.99 -41.44 -1.35
CA ALA A 562 -5.24 -41.62 -2.59
C ALA A 562 -4.66 -43.02 -2.73
N ASP A 563 -4.80 -43.62 -3.92
CA ASP A 563 -4.06 -44.80 -4.31
C ASP A 563 -2.71 -44.35 -4.90
N THR A 564 -1.64 -44.51 -4.12
CA THR A 564 -0.28 -44.14 -4.55
C THR A 564 0.39 -45.21 -5.41
N GLU A 565 -0.13 -46.44 -5.45
CA GLU A 565 0.46 -47.55 -6.21
C GLU A 565 -0.09 -47.61 -7.64
N SER A 566 -1.40 -47.37 -7.80
CA SER A 566 -2.09 -47.37 -9.09
C SER A 566 -3.08 -46.19 -9.18
N PRO A 567 -2.58 -44.95 -9.21
CA PRO A 567 -3.44 -43.77 -9.18
C PRO A 567 -4.35 -43.73 -10.41
N ASN A 568 -5.64 -43.47 -10.17
CA ASN A 568 -6.61 -43.18 -11.22
C ASN A 568 -6.96 -41.68 -11.18
N PRO A 569 -6.30 -40.81 -11.96
CA PRO A 569 -6.48 -39.36 -11.89
C PRO A 569 -7.91 -38.89 -12.17
N ARG A 570 -8.77 -39.75 -12.73
CA ARG A 570 -10.17 -39.47 -13.00
C ARG A 570 -11.12 -39.93 -11.89
N ARG A 571 -10.61 -40.59 -10.83
CA ARG A 571 -11.44 -40.99 -9.68
C ARG A 571 -11.94 -39.73 -8.99
N VAL A 572 -13.25 -39.66 -8.77
CA VAL A 572 -13.93 -38.52 -8.16
C VAL A 572 -14.62 -38.98 -6.88
N ILE A 573 -14.59 -38.14 -5.86
CA ILE A 573 -15.40 -38.29 -4.65
C ILE A 573 -16.17 -37.00 -4.38
N GLU A 574 -17.36 -37.10 -3.79
CA GLU A 574 -18.06 -35.93 -3.28
C GLU A 574 -17.44 -35.49 -1.95
N LEU A 575 -17.33 -34.20 -1.71
CA LEU A 575 -16.73 -33.61 -0.52
C LEU A 575 -17.70 -32.65 0.18
N ASP A 576 -17.48 -32.43 1.48
CA ASP A 576 -18.19 -31.43 2.29
C ASP A 576 -17.32 -30.22 2.63
N GLY A 577 -16.00 -30.40 2.68
CA GLY A 577 -14.99 -29.35 2.79
C GLY A 577 -13.97 -29.44 1.67
N VAL A 578 -13.41 -28.30 1.26
CA VAL A 578 -12.33 -28.22 0.26
C VAL A 578 -11.22 -27.33 0.77
N GLY A 579 -9.99 -27.64 0.38
CA GLY A 579 -8.86 -26.74 0.54
C GLY A 579 -8.72 -25.73 -0.58
N GLY A 580 -7.78 -24.80 -0.39
CA GLY A 580 -7.50 -23.69 -1.31
C GLY A 580 -6.22 -23.82 -2.13
N THR A 581 -5.48 -24.93 -1.98
CA THR A 581 -4.17 -25.14 -2.62
C THR A 581 -4.26 -25.08 -4.14
N ALA A 582 -5.15 -25.89 -4.72
CA ALA A 582 -5.57 -25.81 -6.11
C ALA A 582 -7.05 -26.14 -6.14
N LEU A 583 -7.92 -25.20 -6.50
CA LEU A 583 -9.37 -25.34 -6.43
C LEU A 583 -10.00 -24.69 -7.66
N MET A 584 -10.65 -25.51 -8.49
CA MET A 584 -11.35 -25.06 -9.70
C MET A 584 -12.83 -24.88 -9.40
N VAL A 585 -13.38 -23.72 -9.79
CA VAL A 585 -14.75 -23.30 -9.50
C VAL A 585 -15.38 -22.73 -10.77
N LYS A 586 -16.59 -23.17 -11.11
CA LYS A 586 -17.40 -22.50 -12.13
C LYS A 586 -17.74 -21.09 -11.67
N ALA A 587 -17.54 -20.09 -12.53
CA ALA A 587 -17.74 -18.69 -12.16
C ALA A 587 -19.16 -18.40 -11.64
N ASP A 588 -20.17 -19.14 -12.10
CA ASP A 588 -21.56 -18.99 -11.66
C ASP A 588 -21.75 -19.31 -10.17
N VAL A 589 -20.97 -20.24 -9.61
CA VAL A 589 -20.99 -20.53 -8.17
C VAL A 589 -20.63 -19.28 -7.36
N HIS A 590 -19.62 -18.53 -7.81
CA HIS A 590 -19.23 -17.26 -7.19
C HIS A 590 -20.23 -16.13 -7.49
N ARG A 591 -20.83 -16.08 -8.68
CA ARG A 591 -21.85 -15.07 -9.04
C ARG A 591 -23.14 -15.24 -8.25
N ASP A 592 -23.49 -16.47 -7.90
CA ASP A 592 -24.64 -16.78 -7.04
C ASP A 592 -24.38 -16.46 -5.57
N GLY A 593 -23.14 -16.05 -5.23
CA GLY A 593 -22.79 -15.50 -3.93
C GLY A 593 -21.92 -16.40 -3.08
N ALA A 594 -21.48 -17.57 -3.57
CA ALA A 594 -20.51 -18.38 -2.84
C ALA A 594 -19.19 -17.63 -2.72
N MET A 595 -18.73 -17.42 -1.48
CA MET A 595 -17.50 -16.69 -1.16
C MET A 595 -16.83 -17.33 0.04
N PHE A 596 -15.61 -16.90 0.38
CA PHE A 596 -14.86 -17.44 1.52
C PHE A 596 -15.29 -16.69 2.79
N PRO A 597 -16.03 -17.26 3.74
CA PRO A 597 -16.50 -16.51 4.90
C PRO A 597 -15.34 -16.17 5.84
N ALA A 598 -15.21 -14.88 6.17
CA ALA A 598 -14.24 -14.36 7.16
C ALA A 598 -14.79 -14.40 8.59
N PHE A 599 -15.86 -15.15 8.79
CA PHE A 599 -16.62 -15.29 10.01
C PHE A 599 -17.10 -16.75 10.10
N PRO A 600 -17.41 -17.27 11.30
CA PRO A 600 -17.93 -18.63 11.45
C PRO A 600 -19.22 -18.81 10.64
N PHE A 601 -19.21 -19.78 9.72
CA PHE A 601 -20.35 -20.17 8.91
C PHE A 601 -20.56 -21.67 9.06
N TYR A 602 -21.55 -22.07 9.87
CA TYR A 602 -21.73 -23.46 10.33
C TYR A 602 -20.45 -24.02 10.98
N HIS A 603 -19.82 -23.22 11.84
CA HIS A 603 -18.55 -23.53 12.50
C HIS A 603 -17.37 -23.76 11.53
N LEU A 604 -17.51 -23.39 10.26
CA LEU A 604 -16.45 -23.43 9.25
C LEU A 604 -16.05 -22.01 8.84
N VAL A 605 -14.85 -21.86 8.30
CA VAL A 605 -14.33 -20.59 7.79
C VAL A 605 -13.56 -20.79 6.49
N GLU A 606 -13.32 -19.70 5.76
CA GLU A 606 -12.45 -19.70 4.58
C GLU A 606 -12.86 -20.72 3.51
N THR A 607 -12.01 -21.67 3.11
CA THR A 607 -12.27 -22.61 2.01
C THR A 607 -13.31 -23.68 2.37
N GLU A 608 -13.28 -24.20 3.60
CA GLU A 608 -14.28 -25.13 4.12
C GLU A 608 -15.66 -24.46 4.24
N GLY A 609 -15.69 -23.21 4.73
CA GLY A 609 -16.91 -22.41 4.78
C GLY A 609 -17.46 -22.07 3.39
N PHE A 610 -16.58 -21.89 2.40
CA PHE A 610 -16.96 -21.71 0.99
C PHE A 610 -17.65 -22.96 0.43
N ALA A 611 -17.12 -24.17 0.66
CA ALA A 611 -17.76 -25.41 0.22
C ALA A 611 -19.17 -25.56 0.81
N LYS A 612 -19.33 -25.24 2.10
CA LYS A 612 -20.65 -25.23 2.74
C LYS A 612 -21.59 -24.21 2.12
N MET A 613 -21.09 -23.02 1.77
CA MET A 613 -21.87 -21.98 1.11
C MET A 613 -22.34 -22.42 -0.29
N ALA A 614 -21.45 -23.03 -1.07
CA ALA A 614 -21.79 -23.59 -2.39
C ALA A 614 -22.89 -24.65 -2.27
N LYS A 615 -22.77 -25.57 -1.29
CA LYS A 615 -23.82 -26.56 -0.97
C LYS A 615 -25.16 -25.92 -0.60
N ARG A 616 -25.15 -24.81 0.17
CA ARG A 616 -26.37 -24.06 0.52
C ARG A 616 -27.01 -23.36 -0.68
N LEU A 617 -26.24 -23.04 -1.71
CA LEU A 617 -26.72 -22.50 -2.98
C LEU A 617 -27.20 -23.58 -3.96
N GLY A 618 -27.13 -24.86 -3.58
CA GLY A 618 -27.58 -25.99 -4.40
C GLY A 618 -26.49 -26.61 -5.28
N TYR A 619 -25.24 -26.23 -5.10
CA TYR A 619 -24.11 -26.81 -5.82
C TYR A 619 -23.50 -28.00 -5.07
N GLN A 620 -23.00 -28.97 -5.82
CA GLN A 620 -22.19 -30.06 -5.27
C GLN A 620 -20.70 -29.74 -5.39
N VAL A 621 -19.91 -30.36 -4.52
CA VAL A 621 -18.49 -30.11 -4.37
C VAL A 621 -17.76 -31.45 -4.45
N PHE A 622 -16.72 -31.54 -5.27
CA PHE A 622 -16.04 -32.79 -5.58
C PHE A 622 -14.53 -32.69 -5.40
N GLY A 623 -13.88 -33.84 -5.21
CA GLY A 623 -12.43 -33.96 -5.10
C GLY A 623 -11.87 -35.09 -5.96
N LEU A 624 -10.61 -34.95 -6.36
CA LEU A 624 -9.85 -35.95 -7.11
C LEU A 624 -8.75 -36.54 -6.22
N PRO A 625 -9.00 -37.64 -5.50
CA PRO A 625 -8.03 -38.19 -4.54
C PRO A 625 -6.71 -38.66 -5.17
N ASP A 626 -6.71 -39.07 -6.45
CA ASP A 626 -5.52 -39.59 -7.14
C ASP A 626 -4.93 -38.61 -8.17
N TYR A 627 -5.45 -37.39 -8.23
CA TYR A 627 -4.88 -36.34 -9.06
C TYR A 627 -4.01 -35.44 -8.18
N PHE A 628 -2.69 -35.51 -8.37
CA PHE A 628 -1.74 -34.88 -7.46
C PHE A 628 -1.24 -33.53 -7.97
N VAL A 629 -1.23 -32.55 -7.07
CA VAL A 629 -0.45 -31.31 -7.18
C VAL A 629 0.53 -31.26 -6.01
N TYR A 630 1.68 -30.61 -6.18
CA TYR A 630 2.71 -30.59 -5.13
C TYR A 630 3.00 -29.21 -4.57
N HIS A 631 2.93 -29.14 -3.25
CA HIS A 631 3.32 -28.00 -2.44
C HIS A 631 4.85 -27.98 -2.22
N TYR A 632 5.41 -26.78 -2.09
CA TYR A 632 6.82 -26.54 -1.78
C TYR A 632 7.22 -27.18 -0.44
N ASN A 633 8.41 -27.79 -0.36
CA ASN A 633 8.94 -28.32 0.89
C ASN A 633 9.84 -27.27 1.55
N GLU A 634 9.42 -26.74 2.69
CA GLU A 634 10.11 -25.64 3.42
C GLU A 634 11.45 -26.05 4.04
#